data_AF-A0A066V285-F1
#
_entry.id   AF-A0A066V285-F1
#
_cell.length_a   1.000
_cell.length_b   1.000
_cell.length_c   1.000
_cell.angle_alpha   90.00
_cell.angle_beta   90.00
_cell.angle_gamma   90.00
#
_symmetry.space_group_name_H-M   'P 1'
#
loop_
_entity.id
_entity.type
_entity.pdbx_description
1 polymer ?
#
loop_
_entity_poly.entity_id
_entity_poly.type
_entity_poly.pdbx_seq_one_letter_code
_entity_poly.pdbx_strand_id
1 'polypeptide(L)'
;MAPIAAPMDHAVDDKRTATAAVSSSEPLSTRTAAAAAETKQLRRGVYTPVLTFFRADAHESLDLDTFSTHVKWIAAAGGAGIVVLGSTGERVALSEQERIQ
;
A
#
# COMPACT_ATOMS: atom_id res chain seq x y z
N MET A 1 -5.73 -81.11 1.48
CA MET A 1 -6.35 -79.93 0.84
C MET A 1 -5.23 -78.99 0.42
N ALA A 2 -4.93 -78.96 -0.88
CA ALA A 2 -4.03 -78.05 -1.61
C ALA A 2 -4.55 -78.04 -3.07
N PRO A 3 -4.24 -77.08 -3.98
CA PRO A 3 -3.16 -76.07 -4.01
C PRO A 3 -3.61 -74.67 -4.57
N ILE A 4 -2.67 -73.77 -4.92
CA ILE A 4 -2.53 -73.05 -6.24
C ILE A 4 -1.96 -71.60 -6.16
N ALA A 5 -0.75 -71.46 -6.71
CA ALA A 5 -0.18 -70.44 -7.62
C ALA A 5 -0.07 -68.92 -7.29
N ALA A 6 1.17 -68.41 -7.36
CA ALA A 6 1.54 -67.10 -7.92
C ALA A 6 1.62 -67.20 -9.48
N PRO A 7 2.01 -66.21 -10.34
CA PRO A 7 2.50 -64.83 -10.13
C PRO A 7 2.00 -63.80 -11.21
N MET A 8 2.77 -62.72 -11.43
CA MET A 8 2.82 -61.77 -12.57
C MET A 8 2.05 -60.45 -12.41
N ASP A 9 2.52 -59.29 -12.84
CA ASP A 9 3.82 -58.71 -13.20
C ASP A 9 3.48 -57.24 -13.52
N HIS A 10 4.32 -56.27 -13.15
CA HIS A 10 4.63 -55.10 -13.98
C HIS A 10 5.50 -54.08 -13.25
N ALA A 11 6.73 -54.04 -13.74
CA ALA A 11 7.38 -52.85 -14.27
C ALA A 11 7.71 -51.70 -13.31
N VAL A 12 9.02 -51.63 -13.01
CA VAL A 12 9.90 -50.49 -13.33
C VAL A 12 9.27 -49.11 -13.16
N ASP A 13 9.76 -48.36 -12.18
CA ASP A 13 10.48 -47.13 -12.53
C ASP A 13 11.51 -46.74 -11.47
N ASP A 14 12.75 -46.67 -11.93
CA ASP A 14 13.91 -46.16 -11.24
C ASP A 14 13.72 -44.65 -11.02
N LYS A 15 13.27 -44.26 -9.83
CA LYS A 15 13.21 -42.85 -9.44
C LYS A 15 14.27 -42.53 -8.40
N ARG A 16 15.47 -42.27 -8.96
CA ARG A 16 16.41 -41.23 -8.58
C ARG A 16 16.62 -41.02 -7.08
N THR A 17 17.78 -41.50 -6.64
CA THR A 17 18.66 -40.83 -5.71
C THR A 17 18.59 -39.30 -5.87
N ALA A 18 18.02 -38.62 -4.87
CA ALA A 18 18.24 -37.20 -4.66
C ALA A 18 18.52 -37.01 -3.16
N THR A 19 19.81 -37.06 -2.85
CA THR A 19 20.40 -36.54 -1.63
C THR A 19 19.83 -35.14 -1.34
N ALA A 20 19.23 -34.98 -0.17
CA ALA A 20 18.87 -33.68 0.36
C ALA A 20 20.15 -32.86 0.63
N ALA A 21 20.52 -32.01 -0.32
CA ALA A 21 21.45 -30.91 -0.06
C ALA A 21 20.65 -29.75 0.56
N VAL A 22 20.70 -29.67 1.89
CA VAL A 22 20.53 -28.41 2.61
C VAL A 22 21.65 -27.46 2.16
N SER A 23 21.30 -26.18 2.02
CA SER A 23 22.17 -24.99 1.93
C SER A 23 22.28 -24.35 0.54
N SER A 24 21.37 -23.42 0.29
CA SER A 24 21.76 -22.06 -0.05
C SER A 24 20.59 -21.14 0.29
N SER A 25 20.71 -20.40 1.38
CA SER A 25 19.82 -19.29 1.70
C SER A 25 19.86 -18.30 0.54
N GLU A 26 18.78 -18.22 -0.24
CA GLU A 26 18.54 -17.08 -1.11
C GLU A 26 18.63 -15.83 -0.21
N PRO A 27 19.59 -14.92 -0.44
CA PRO A 27 19.60 -13.70 0.33
C PRO A 27 18.26 -13.02 0.05
N LEU A 28 17.54 -12.72 1.14
CA LEU A 28 16.42 -11.79 1.16
C LEU A 28 16.85 -10.62 0.27
N SER A 29 16.32 -10.58 -0.95
CA SER A 29 16.53 -9.46 -1.84
C SER A 29 15.85 -8.32 -1.13
N THR A 30 16.63 -7.60 -0.34
CA THR A 30 16.30 -6.31 0.22
C THR A 30 15.86 -5.55 -1.01
N ARG A 31 14.55 -5.42 -1.20
CA ARG A 31 14.00 -4.38 -2.05
C ARG A 31 14.45 -3.11 -1.35
N THR A 32 15.65 -2.66 -1.70
CA THR A 32 16.06 -1.29 -1.55
C THR A 32 15.05 -0.51 -2.37
N ALA A 33 13.94 -0.16 -1.74
CA ALA A 33 13.01 0.83 -2.27
C ALA A 33 13.65 2.21 -2.09
N ALA A 34 14.87 2.36 -2.60
CA ALA A 34 15.30 3.62 -3.16
C ALA A 34 14.79 3.60 -4.61
N ALA A 35 13.46 3.64 -4.77
CA ALA A 35 12.94 4.36 -5.91
C ALA A 35 13.38 5.80 -5.66
N ALA A 36 14.54 6.17 -6.18
CA ALA A 36 14.97 7.55 -6.23
C ALA A 36 13.80 8.27 -6.90
N ALA A 37 13.01 8.99 -6.08
CA ALA A 37 11.82 9.65 -6.54
C ALA A 37 12.23 10.50 -7.72
N GLU A 38 11.68 10.21 -8.89
CA GLU A 38 11.85 11.06 -10.05
C GLU A 38 11.49 12.47 -9.58
N THR A 39 12.45 13.40 -9.57
CA THR A 39 12.28 14.71 -8.95
C THR A 39 11.40 15.56 -9.85
N LYS A 40 10.10 15.29 -9.80
CA LYS A 40 9.10 16.11 -10.47
C LYS A 40 9.11 17.47 -9.81
N GLN A 41 9.73 18.43 -10.50
CA GLN A 41 9.73 19.81 -10.08
C GLN A 41 8.30 20.30 -9.89
N LEU A 42 8.06 20.92 -8.73
CA LEU A 42 6.77 21.52 -8.44
C LEU A 42 6.47 22.60 -9.47
N ARG A 43 5.22 22.65 -9.94
CA ARG A 43 4.79 23.71 -10.84
C ARG A 43 4.88 25.04 -10.10
N ARG A 44 5.39 26.08 -10.75
CA ARG A 44 5.34 27.43 -10.19
C ARG A 44 3.89 27.88 -10.03
N GLY A 45 3.60 28.63 -8.96
CA GLY A 45 2.30 29.25 -8.73
C GLY A 45 1.88 29.20 -7.26
N VAL A 46 0.60 29.45 -7.00
CA VAL A 46 0.04 29.53 -5.64
C VAL A 46 -0.28 28.15 -5.09
N TYR A 47 0.26 27.84 -3.91
CA TYR A 47 -0.05 26.63 -3.13
C TYR A 47 -0.90 27.02 -1.93
N THR A 48 -2.19 26.72 -1.99
CA THR A 48 -3.17 27.19 -1.00
C THR A 48 -3.17 26.27 0.22
N PRO A 49 -2.94 26.77 1.45
CA PRO A 49 -3.20 25.99 2.64
C PRO A 49 -4.71 25.78 2.78
N VAL A 50 -5.16 24.53 2.83
CA VAL A 50 -6.59 24.20 2.92
C VAL A 50 -6.98 23.89 4.35
N LEU A 51 -8.20 24.30 4.69
CA LEU A 51 -8.82 24.03 6.00
C LEU A 51 -9.22 22.56 6.09
N THR A 52 -9.25 22.05 7.32
CA THR A 52 -9.93 20.79 7.65
C THR A 52 -11.37 21.11 8.01
N PHE A 53 -12.32 20.44 7.38
CA PHE A 53 -13.75 20.65 7.64
C PHE A 53 -14.27 19.57 8.57
N PHE A 54 -15.15 19.97 9.49
CA PHE A 54 -15.76 19.09 10.47
C PHE A 54 -17.27 19.18 10.38
N ARG A 55 -17.93 18.05 10.62
CA ARG A 55 -19.38 18.00 10.76
C ARG A 55 -19.78 18.58 12.11
N ALA A 56 -20.93 19.20 12.17
CA ALA A 56 -21.54 19.68 13.41
C ALA A 56 -22.19 18.53 14.21
N ASP A 57 -21.49 17.41 14.36
CA ASP A 57 -21.88 16.30 15.22
C ASP A 57 -21.11 16.34 16.55
N ALA A 58 -21.50 15.50 17.51
CA ALA A 58 -20.92 15.51 18.85
C ALA A 58 -19.42 15.11 18.89
N HIS A 59 -18.91 14.52 17.81
CA HIS A 59 -17.53 14.07 17.69
C HIS A 59 -16.69 14.94 16.75
N GLU A 60 -17.29 16.02 16.20
CA GLU A 60 -16.68 16.86 15.17
C GLU A 60 -16.02 16.01 14.08
N SER A 61 -16.75 15.02 13.53
CA SER A 61 -16.18 14.09 12.55
C SER A 61 -15.74 14.80 11.26
N LEU A 62 -14.71 14.28 10.57
CA LEU A 62 -14.21 14.85 9.32
C LEU A 62 -15.29 14.96 8.23
N ASP A 63 -15.53 16.17 7.73
CA ASP A 63 -16.38 16.43 6.57
C ASP A 63 -15.56 16.43 5.27
N LEU A 64 -15.30 15.22 4.77
CA LEU A 64 -14.52 15.01 3.54
C LEU A 64 -15.25 15.43 2.26
N ASP A 65 -16.58 15.51 2.30
CA ASP A 65 -17.37 15.92 1.14
C ASP A 65 -17.20 17.42 0.89
N THR A 66 -17.27 18.22 1.95
CA THR A 66 -16.97 19.65 1.91
C THR A 66 -15.50 19.89 1.57
N PHE A 67 -14.58 19.13 2.18
CA PHE A 67 -13.16 19.21 1.85
C PHE A 67 -12.90 18.96 0.35
N SER A 68 -13.46 17.89 -0.21
CA SER A 68 -13.34 17.55 -1.63
C SER A 68 -13.88 18.66 -2.53
N THR A 69 -15.04 19.22 -2.17
CA THR A 69 -15.67 20.33 -2.90
C THR A 69 -14.79 21.57 -2.89
N HIS A 70 -14.22 21.93 -1.73
CA HIS A 70 -13.33 23.08 -1.59
C HIS A 70 -12.04 22.91 -2.40
N VAL A 71 -11.42 21.73 -2.35
CA VAL A 71 -10.21 21.43 -3.14
C VAL A 71 -10.49 21.52 -4.65
N LYS A 72 -11.63 20.98 -5.11
CA LYS A 72 -12.03 21.09 -6.52
C LYS A 72 -12.25 22.54 -6.94
N TRP A 73 -12.82 23.36 -6.06
CA TRP A 73 -12.99 24.79 -6.31
C TRP A 73 -11.66 25.52 -6.44
N ILE A 74 -10.68 25.24 -5.57
CA ILE A 74 -9.32 25.82 -5.68
C ILE A 74 -8.65 25.40 -6.98
N ALA A 75 -8.77 24.11 -7.36
CA ALA A 75 -8.21 23.61 -8.61
C ALA A 75 -8.82 24.32 -9.83
N ALA A 76 -10.15 24.48 -9.84
CA ALA A 76 -10.86 25.20 -10.90
C ALA A 76 -10.51 26.69 -10.95
N ALA A 77 -10.19 27.31 -9.82
CA ALA A 77 -9.73 28.69 -9.72
C ALA A 77 -8.27 28.90 -10.19
N GLY A 78 -7.56 27.85 -10.61
CA GLY A 78 -6.20 27.93 -11.13
C GLY A 78 -5.10 27.78 -10.08
N GLY A 79 -5.40 27.24 -8.90
CA GLY A 79 -4.38 26.90 -7.90
C GLY A 79 -3.30 25.96 -8.46
N ALA A 80 -2.03 26.24 -8.17
CA ALA A 80 -0.92 25.38 -8.60
C ALA A 80 -0.84 24.09 -7.78
N GLY A 81 -1.33 24.14 -6.54
CA GLY A 81 -1.47 23.00 -5.64
C GLY A 81 -2.12 23.40 -4.32
N ILE A 82 -2.19 22.44 -3.40
CA ILE A 82 -2.71 22.62 -2.04
C ILE A 82 -1.68 22.14 -1.02
N VAL A 83 -1.78 22.68 0.20
CA VAL A 83 -1.03 22.19 1.37
C VAL A 83 -2.05 21.72 2.40
N VAL A 84 -1.99 20.43 2.74
CA VAL A 84 -2.86 19.80 3.73
C VAL A 84 -2.11 19.62 5.05
N LEU A 85 -2.84 19.56 6.15
CA LEU A 85 -2.29 19.25 7.48
C LEU A 85 -1.15 20.18 7.92
N GLY A 86 -1.19 21.44 7.50
CA GLY A 86 -0.40 22.52 8.10
C GLY A 86 -1.01 22.99 9.42
N SER A 87 -0.51 24.10 9.96
CA SER A 87 -1.18 24.79 11.09
C SER A 87 -2.60 25.25 10.69
N THR A 88 -2.77 25.78 9.48
CA THR A 88 -4.07 26.13 8.88
C THR A 88 -4.97 24.91 8.67
N GLY A 89 -4.39 23.73 8.45
CA GLY A 89 -5.14 22.48 8.35
C GLY A 89 -5.40 21.83 9.70
N GLU A 90 -5.18 22.55 10.82
CA GLU A 90 -5.51 22.11 12.18
C GLU A 90 -4.91 20.75 12.57
N ARG A 91 -3.74 20.41 12.03
CA ARG A 91 -3.10 19.09 12.18
C ARG A 91 -3.03 18.60 13.63
N VAL A 92 -2.82 19.50 14.58
CA VAL A 92 -2.68 19.19 16.01
C VAL A 92 -3.99 18.75 16.66
N ALA A 93 -5.15 19.12 16.09
CA ALA A 93 -6.46 18.71 16.56
C ALA A 93 -6.85 17.30 16.07
N LEU A 94 -6.17 16.81 15.02
CA LEU A 94 -6.49 15.52 14.40
C LEU A 94 -5.80 14.35 15.08
N SER A 95 -6.55 13.27 15.26
CA SER A 95 -6.00 11.96 15.59
C SER A 95 -5.07 11.45 14.48
N GLU A 96 -4.27 10.44 14.79
CA GLU A 96 -3.39 9.83 13.78
C GLU A 96 -4.17 9.15 12.65
N GLN A 97 -5.30 8.52 12.99
CA GLN A 97 -6.16 7.85 12.01
C GLN A 97 -6.78 8.85 11.03
N GLU A 98 -7.29 9.98 11.54
CA GLU A 98 -7.84 11.07 10.73
C GLU A 98 -6.79 11.70 9.81
N ARG A 99 -5.53 11.76 10.22
CA ARG A 99 -4.44 12.28 9.39
C ARG A 99 -4.06 11.38 8.21
N ILE A 100 -4.37 10.08 8.30
CA ILE A 100 -4.01 9.08 7.28
C ILE A 100 -5.12 8.91 6.23
N GLN A 101 -6.37 9.19 6.60
CA GLN A 101 -7.55 9.10 5.74
C GLN A 101 -7.48 10.05 4.54
#